data_AF-A0AAD9S5G2-F1
#
_entry.id   AF-A0AAD9S5G2-F1
#
_cell.length_a   1.000
_cell.length_b   1.000
_cell.length_c   1.000
_cell.angle_alpha   90.00
_cell.angle_beta   90.00
_cell.angle_gamma   90.00
#
_symmetry.space_group_name_H-M   'P 1'
#
loop_
_entity.id
_entity.type
_entity.pdbx_description
1 polymer ?
#
loop_
_entity_poly.entity_id
_entity_poly.type
_entity_poly.pdbx_seq_one_letter_code
_entity_poly.pdbx_strand_id
1 'polypeptide(L)'
;MAIEDGAVLGYLLGSLVEDCNTSPETAHGQVSSLLQVYEKLRKLRTATNVKGAEANRYMFHLHDGEKQQERDAELKSYDWIRPSRWRWADPTAQYELLGHDVIAESEREYNAWKSNSTSKP
;
A
#
# COMPACT_ATOMS: atom_id res chain seq x y z
N MET A 1 1.86 -5.36 -4.18
CA MET A 1 1.73 -5.36 -2.70
C MET A 1 2.91 -6.02 -2.01
N ALA A 2 3.24 -7.30 -2.24
CA ALA A 2 4.33 -7.96 -1.51
C ALA A 2 5.71 -7.25 -1.61
N ILE A 3 6.04 -6.64 -2.76
CA ILE A 3 7.28 -5.85 -2.91
C ILE A 3 7.28 -4.63 -1.98
N GLU A 4 6.16 -3.92 -1.91
CA GLU A 4 5.99 -2.81 -0.96
C GLU A 4 6.12 -3.30 0.49
N ASP A 5 5.54 -4.46 0.82
CA ASP A 5 5.63 -5.04 2.17
C ASP A 5 7.09 -5.35 2.53
N GLY A 6 7.87 -5.91 1.60
CA GLY A 6 9.30 -6.13 1.76
C GLY A 6 10.09 -4.83 1.92
N ALA A 7 9.75 -3.79 1.15
CA ALA A 7 10.39 -2.47 1.25
C ALA A 7 10.12 -1.82 2.62
N VAL A 8 8.86 -1.83 3.10
CA VAL A 8 8.50 -1.29 4.41
C VAL A 8 9.18 -2.07 5.54
N LEU A 9 9.14 -3.41 5.52
CA LEU A 9 9.83 -4.21 6.53
C LEU A 9 11.34 -3.98 6.53
N GLY A 10 11.94 -3.94 5.33
CA GLY A 10 13.37 -3.68 5.16
C GLY A 10 13.78 -2.32 5.71
N TYR A 11 12.99 -1.28 5.42
CA TYR A 11 13.22 0.06 5.97
C TYR A 11 13.10 0.06 7.50
N LEU A 12 11.95 -0.38 8.04
CA LEU A 12 11.69 -0.31 9.48
C LEU A 12 12.73 -1.10 10.31
N LEU A 13 12.98 -2.36 9.92
CA LEU A 13 13.94 -3.21 10.64
C LEU A 13 15.38 -2.74 10.42
N GLY A 14 15.72 -2.25 9.22
CA GLY A 14 17.03 -1.67 8.92
C GLY A 14 17.33 -0.46 9.80
N SER A 15 16.39 0.49 9.89
CA SER A 15 16.51 1.66 10.76
C SER A 15 16.61 1.28 12.23
N LEU A 16 15.85 0.28 12.69
CA LEU A 16 15.96 -0.22 14.06
C LEU A 16 17.34 -0.78 14.39
N VAL A 17 17.91 -1.57 13.48
CA VAL A 17 19.28 -2.09 13.64
C VAL A 17 20.28 -0.95 13.68
N GLU A 18 20.15 0.02 12.78
CA GLU A 18 21.06 1.18 12.71
C GLU A 18 21.03 2.00 14.01
N ASP A 19 19.85 2.28 14.54
CA ASP A 19 19.65 3.01 15.79
C ASP A 19 20.14 2.23 17.03
N CYS A 20 20.02 0.90 17.00
CA CYS A 20 20.39 0.02 18.11
C CYS A 20 21.73 -0.69 17.89
N ASN A 21 22.59 -0.20 16.99
CA ASN A 21 23.83 -0.86 16.57
C ASN A 21 24.75 -1.31 17.73
N THR A 22 24.64 -0.68 18.91
CA THR A 22 25.42 -1.02 20.11
C THR A 22 24.70 -1.96 21.09
N SER A 23 23.43 -2.29 20.87
CA SER A 23 22.61 -3.13 21.76
C SER A 23 21.55 -3.94 20.99
N PRO A 24 21.91 -5.14 20.49
CA PRO A 24 20.98 -6.03 19.79
C PRO A 24 19.76 -6.45 20.62
N GLU A 25 19.93 -6.57 21.94
CA GLU A 25 18.84 -6.91 22.87
C GLU A 25 17.78 -5.81 22.94
N THR A 26 18.22 -4.54 22.89
CA THR A 26 17.32 -3.38 22.83
C THR A 26 16.51 -3.40 21.53
N ALA A 27 17.16 -3.72 20.39
CA ALA A 27 16.47 -3.88 19.12
C ALA A 27 15.40 -4.98 19.21
N HIS A 28 15.77 -6.16 19.75
CA HIS A 28 14.86 -7.30 19.87
C HIS A 28 13.59 -6.95 20.67
N GLY A 29 13.74 -6.26 21.80
CA GLY A 29 12.61 -5.83 22.63
C GLY A 29 11.64 -4.86 21.93
N GLN A 30 12.10 -4.15 20.89
CA GLN A 30 11.30 -3.16 20.16
C GLN A 30 10.60 -3.73 18.91
N VAL A 31 11.07 -4.87 18.38
CA VAL A 31 10.56 -5.50 17.14
C VAL A 31 9.03 -5.65 17.17
N SER A 32 8.46 -6.17 18.26
CA SER A 32 7.02 -6.41 18.34
C SER A 32 6.21 -5.12 18.16
N SER A 33 6.62 -4.03 18.82
CA SER A 33 5.95 -2.73 18.68
C SER A 33 6.14 -2.12 17.29
N LEU A 34 7.31 -2.32 16.67
CA LEU A 34 7.60 -1.83 15.32
C LEU A 34 6.81 -2.59 14.26
N LEU A 35 6.56 -3.89 14.45
CA LEU A 35 5.69 -4.67 13.56
C LEU A 35 4.22 -4.23 13.61
N GLN A 36 3.77 -3.58 14.69
CA GLN A 36 2.45 -2.94 14.73
C GLN A 36 2.40 -1.70 13.82
N VAL A 37 3.51 -0.96 13.69
CA VAL A 37 3.64 0.14 12.73
C VAL A 37 3.55 -0.40 11.30
N TYR A 38 4.27 -1.49 11.01
CA TYR A 38 4.13 -2.20 9.74
C TYR A 38 2.68 -2.61 9.45
N GLU A 39 2.00 -3.24 10.41
CA GLU A 39 0.60 -3.65 10.22
C GLU A 39 -0.29 -2.43 9.91
N LYS A 40 -0.15 -1.34 10.66
CA LYS A 40 -0.90 -0.09 10.45
C LYS A 40 -0.70 0.44 9.03
N LEU A 41 0.54 0.48 8.56
CA LEU A 41 0.89 0.96 7.22
C LEU A 41 0.30 0.08 6.10
N ARG A 42 0.33 -1.24 6.27
CA ARG A 42 0.10 -2.18 5.17
C ARG A 42 -1.32 -2.73 5.11
N LYS A 43 -1.99 -2.92 6.26
CA LYS A 43 -3.27 -3.63 6.33
C LYS A 43 -4.39 -2.97 5.53
N LEU A 44 -4.62 -1.66 5.72
CA LEU A 44 -5.68 -0.96 5.01
C LEU A 44 -5.42 -0.91 3.50
N ARG A 45 -4.17 -0.64 3.11
CA ARG A 45 -3.77 -0.51 1.71
C ARG A 45 -3.89 -1.84 0.96
N THR A 46 -3.37 -2.92 1.54
CA THR A 46 -3.48 -4.28 0.97
C THR A 46 -4.94 -4.72 0.85
N ALA A 47 -5.75 -4.51 1.88
CA ALA A 47 -7.18 -4.82 1.84
C ALA A 47 -7.93 -3.99 0.77
N THR A 48 -7.57 -2.72 0.61
CA THR A 48 -8.14 -1.84 -0.43
C THR A 48 -7.80 -2.35 -1.83
N ASN A 49 -6.55 -2.78 -2.05
CA ASN A 49 -6.13 -3.37 -3.32
C ASN A 49 -6.88 -4.67 -3.64
N VAL A 50 -7.08 -5.55 -2.65
CA VAL A 50 -7.86 -6.79 -2.83
C VAL A 50 -9.29 -6.48 -3.25
N LYS A 51 -9.97 -5.58 -2.54
CA LYS A 51 -11.34 -5.16 -2.91
C LYS A 51 -11.39 -4.54 -4.31
N GLY A 52 -10.37 -3.78 -4.70
CA GLY A 52 -10.25 -3.23 -6.04
C GLY A 52 -10.11 -4.32 -7.11
N ALA A 53 -9.29 -5.34 -6.86
CA ALA A 53 -9.13 -6.48 -7.75
C ALA A 53 -10.44 -7.29 -7.90
N GLU A 54 -11.18 -7.49 -6.80
CA GLU A 54 -12.50 -8.13 -6.84
C GLU A 54 -13.50 -7.35 -7.69
N ALA A 55 -13.55 -6.02 -7.56
CA ALA A 55 -14.40 -5.16 -8.39
C ALA A 55 -14.02 -5.24 -9.88
N ASN A 56 -12.71 -5.23 -10.17
CA ASN A 56 -12.20 -5.35 -11.53
C ASN A 56 -12.48 -6.74 -12.15
N ARG A 57 -12.64 -7.78 -11.33
CA ARG A 57 -12.95 -9.15 -11.82
C ARG A 57 -14.22 -9.14 -12.68
N TYR A 58 -15.26 -8.42 -12.27
CA TYR A 58 -16.49 -8.33 -13.06
C TYR A 58 -16.24 -7.74 -14.44
N MET A 59 -15.53 -6.61 -14.50
CA MET A 59 -15.15 -5.95 -15.75
C MET A 59 -14.35 -6.89 -16.66
N PHE A 60 -13.35 -7.58 -16.13
CA PHE A 60 -12.46 -8.43 -16.93
C PHE A 60 -13.11 -9.71 -17.45
N HIS A 61 -14.13 -10.23 -16.75
CA HIS A 61 -14.74 -11.53 -17.05
C HIS A 61 -16.17 -11.40 -17.58
N LEU A 62 -16.53 -10.26 -18.19
CA LEU A 62 -17.78 -10.18 -18.95
C LEU A 62 -17.76 -11.22 -20.08
N HIS A 63 -18.82 -12.01 -20.18
CA HIS A 63 -19.02 -12.92 -21.30
C HIS A 63 -19.20 -12.13 -22.60
N ASP A 64 -18.78 -12.74 -23.70
CA ASP A 64 -19.00 -12.21 -25.04
C ASP A 64 -20.50 -11.91 -25.24
N GLY A 65 -20.78 -10.67 -25.64
CA GLY A 65 -22.14 -10.18 -25.80
C GLY A 65 -22.23 -8.67 -25.69
N GLU A 66 -23.46 -8.16 -25.70
CA GLU A 66 -23.77 -6.72 -25.72
C GLU A 66 -23.07 -5.94 -24.60
N LYS A 67 -23.13 -6.44 -23.36
CA LYS A 67 -22.48 -5.78 -22.20
C LYS A 67 -20.96 -5.67 -22.34
N GLN A 68 -20.32 -6.67 -22.95
CA GLN A 68 -18.88 -6.63 -23.21
C GLN A 68 -18.57 -5.62 -24.31
N GLN A 69 -19.37 -5.56 -25.37
CA GLN A 69 -19.22 -4.58 -26.45
C GLN A 69 -19.41 -3.14 -25.96
N GLU A 70 -20.41 -2.89 -25.10
CA GLU A 70 -20.63 -1.59 -24.45
C GLU A 70 -19.42 -1.16 -23.62
N ARG A 71 -18.90 -2.06 -22.77
CA ARG A 71 -17.70 -1.83 -21.96
C ARG A 71 -16.50 -1.51 -22.85
N ASP A 72 -16.29 -2.26 -23.93
CA ASP A 72 -15.17 -2.05 -24.86
C ASP A 72 -15.28 -0.70 -25.57
N ALA A 73 -16.49 -0.31 -26.01
CA ALA A 73 -16.74 0.98 -26.64
C ALA A 73 -16.50 2.16 -25.68
N GLU A 74 -16.93 2.02 -24.42
CA GLU A 74 -16.68 2.98 -23.35
C GLU A 74 -15.17 3.17 -23.13
N LEU A 75 -14.42 2.07 -22.92
CA LEU A 75 -12.97 2.15 -22.69
C LEU A 75 -12.20 2.67 -23.91
N LYS A 76 -12.64 2.34 -25.12
CA LYS A 76 -12.00 2.81 -26.36
C LYS A 76 -12.16 4.32 -26.56
N SER A 77 -13.26 4.89 -26.08
CA SER A 77 -13.55 6.33 -26.19
C SER A 77 -13.14 7.14 -24.97
N TYR A 78 -12.61 6.48 -23.94
CA TYR A 78 -12.28 7.10 -22.66
C TYR A 78 -11.03 8.00 -22.74
N ASP A 79 -11.08 9.14 -22.04
CA ASP A 79 -10.05 10.20 -22.10
C ASP A 79 -8.90 10.02 -21.10
N TRP A 80 -9.01 9.07 -20.16
CA TRP A 80 -8.01 8.79 -19.10
C TRP A 80 -7.72 9.96 -18.14
N ILE A 81 -8.58 10.99 -18.13
CA ILE A 81 -8.42 12.17 -17.29
C ILE A 81 -9.55 12.24 -16.26
N ARG A 82 -10.77 11.92 -16.65
CA ARG A 82 -11.95 12.01 -15.78
C ARG A 82 -12.10 10.77 -14.91
N PRO A 83 -12.92 10.80 -13.84
CA PRO A 83 -13.26 9.60 -13.11
C PRO A 83 -13.96 8.56 -13.98
N SER A 84 -13.73 7.28 -13.68
CA SER A 84 -14.36 6.15 -14.37
C SER A 84 -15.10 5.26 -13.38
N ARG A 85 -16.23 4.70 -13.83
CA ARG A 85 -16.94 3.65 -13.08
C ARG A 85 -16.11 2.36 -12.95
N TRP A 86 -15.22 2.13 -13.90
CA TRP A 86 -14.26 1.04 -13.88
C TRP A 86 -13.04 1.48 -13.08
N ARG A 87 -12.91 0.96 -11.86
CA ARG A 87 -11.81 1.31 -10.95
C ARG A 87 -10.43 1.11 -11.59
N TRP A 88 -10.27 0.09 -12.44
CA TRP A 88 -9.03 -0.11 -13.19
C TRP A 88 -8.71 1.05 -14.15
N ALA A 89 -9.70 1.66 -14.79
CA ALA A 89 -9.50 2.80 -15.69
C ALA A 89 -9.56 4.16 -14.98
N ASP A 90 -9.92 4.19 -13.70
CA ASP A 90 -10.02 5.44 -12.94
C ASP A 90 -8.62 6.01 -12.63
N PRO A 91 -8.28 7.22 -13.10
CA PRO A 91 -6.94 7.78 -12.96
C PRO A 91 -6.55 8.05 -11.50
N THR A 92 -7.52 8.40 -10.65
CA THR A 92 -7.28 8.62 -9.22
C THR A 92 -6.91 7.30 -8.56
N ALA A 93 -7.68 6.25 -8.81
CA ALA A 93 -7.39 4.91 -8.30
C ALA A 93 -6.04 4.36 -8.80
N GLN A 94 -5.68 4.63 -10.06
CA GLN A 94 -4.36 4.25 -10.60
C GLN A 94 -3.23 5.02 -9.93
N TYR A 95 -3.40 6.33 -9.70
CA TYR A 95 -2.41 7.15 -9.01
C TYR A 95 -2.21 6.68 -7.56
N GLU A 96 -3.29 6.42 -6.82
CA GLU A 96 -3.22 5.89 -5.46
C GLU A 96 -2.52 4.51 -5.41
N LEU A 97 -2.76 3.66 -6.41
CA LEU A 97 -2.16 2.33 -6.46
C LEU A 97 -0.68 2.39 -6.83
N LEU A 98 -0.33 3.09 -7.91
CA LEU A 98 1.01 3.03 -8.53
C LEU A 98 1.95 4.15 -8.07
N GLY A 99 1.41 5.28 -7.61
CA GLY A 99 2.17 6.47 -7.22
C GLY A 99 2.54 6.55 -5.75
N HIS A 100 2.29 5.49 -4.97
CA HIS A 100 2.49 5.52 -3.52
C HIS A 100 3.96 5.30 -3.13
N ASP A 101 4.56 6.29 -2.48
CA ASP A 101 5.92 6.20 -1.95
C ASP A 101 5.94 5.57 -0.55
N VAL A 102 6.15 4.25 -0.54
CA VAL A 102 6.23 3.47 0.71
C VAL A 102 7.46 3.76 1.55
N ILE A 103 8.55 4.26 0.96
CA ILE A 103 9.78 4.54 1.69
C ILE A 103 9.61 5.84 2.48
N ALA A 104 9.15 6.90 1.82
CA ALA A 104 8.88 8.17 2.48
C ALA A 104 7.81 8.01 3.59
N GLU A 105 6.80 7.16 3.38
CA GLU A 105 5.81 6.84 4.41
C GLU A 105 6.43 6.09 5.60
N SER A 106 7.28 5.10 5.32
CA SER A 106 7.98 4.33 6.37
C SER A 106 8.88 5.21 7.22
N GLU A 107 9.63 6.13 6.61
CA GLU A 107 10.47 7.09 7.31
C GLU A 107 9.67 7.94 8.30
N ARG A 108 8.56 8.53 7.84
CA ARG A 108 7.72 9.37 8.69
C ARG A 108 7.17 8.61 9.89
N GLU A 109 6.62 7.41 9.66
CA GLU A 109 6.02 6.62 10.75
C GLU A 109 7.08 6.03 11.68
N TYR A 110 8.26 5.66 11.17
CA TYR A 110 9.39 5.23 12.00
C TYR A 110 9.82 6.34 12.97
N ASN A 111 10.02 7.55 12.47
CA ASN A 111 10.41 8.70 13.29
C ASN A 111 9.35 9.06 14.33
N ALA A 112 8.07 8.97 13.97
CA ALA A 112 6.96 9.18 14.90
C ALA A 112 6.92 8.09 16.00
N TRP A 113 7.09 6.82 15.62
CA TRP A 113 7.15 5.69 16.56
C TRP A 113 8.35 5.79 17.51
N LYS A 114 9.54 6.16 17.00
CA LYS A 114 10.75 6.36 17.80
C LYS A 114 10.56 7.44 18.84
N SER A 115 10.02 8.59 18.44
CA SER A 115 9.73 9.72 19.34
C SER A 115 8.80 9.31 20.48
N ASN A 116 7.72 8.58 20.16
CA ASN A 116 6.77 8.08 21.16
C ASN A 116 7.37 7.03 22.11
N SER A 117 8.28 6.20 21.60
CA SER A 117 8.98 5.17 22.39
C SER A 117 9.99 5.75 23.37
N THR A 118 10.62 6.88 23.03
CA THR A 118 11.56 7.60 23.93
C THR A 118 10.86 8.43 25.02
N SER A 119 9.58 8.75 24.85
CA SER A 119 8.79 9.56 25.79
C SER A 119 8.01 8.77 26.85
N LYS A 120 8.12 7.44 26.87
CA LYS A 120 7.53 6.61 27.94
C LYS A 120 8.52 6.52 29.12
N PRO A 121 8.11 6.93 30.34
CA PRO A 121 8.94 6.82 31.55
C PRO A 121 9.18 5.37 31.97
#